data_AF-A0A4R4SDU7-F1
#
_entry.id   AF-A0A4R4SDU7-F1
#
_cell.length_a   1.000
_cell.length_b   1.000
_cell.length_c   1.000
_cell.angle_alpha   90.00
_cell.angle_beta   90.00
_cell.angle_gamma   90.00
#
_symmetry.space_group_name_H-M   'P 1'
#
loop_
_entity.id
_entity.type
_entity.pdbx_description
1 polymer ?
#
loop_
_entity_poly.entity_id
_entity_poly.type
_entity_poly.pdbx_seq_one_letter_code
_entity_poly.pdbx_strand_id
1 'polypeptide(L)'
;MSRTSLIRRRGRGPLTALLVAVALLLGVGAVPAAAEPNEGGTKKLREALESAAKGHIEAKAKLDNSKRRQQLLTTELKTVESRLAGLTAQVGEVAAQSYRLGRMTAPALLIQSVSPEAFLQRAGELDVMAQRDSRRLREMVATREEANRAKIAIDAEVREQQKQLAALAKKKREAETALAAVSSGSGSGFGGGSASAKPAPRNPDGSWPSESCSVDDPTTSGCITPRTLHALKQAKAAGYKRYVSCYRSGGSGEHPKGRACDFSAATSGFKDETATGGDKAYGDSLANYLKNNASRLGVLYVIWYRQIWMPNTGWRAYSGSGSPAADHTNHVHLSMY
;
A
#
# COMPACT_ATOMS: atom_id res chain seq x y z
N MET A 1 100.44 -26.12 13.99
CA MET A 1 100.84 -24.92 14.73
C MET A 1 100.47 -23.69 13.92
N SER A 2 99.65 -22.82 14.53
CA SER A 2 99.43 -21.39 14.29
C SER A 2 99.73 -20.79 12.90
N ARG A 3 98.72 -20.15 12.28
CA ARG A 3 98.60 -18.68 12.33
C ARG A 3 97.29 -18.17 11.71
N THR A 4 96.65 -17.36 12.54
CA THR A 4 95.51 -16.46 12.40
C THR A 4 95.84 -15.27 11.46
N SER A 5 94.87 -14.72 10.72
CA SER A 5 94.43 -13.32 10.88
C SER A 5 93.44 -12.84 9.80
N LEU A 6 92.31 -12.38 10.33
CA LEU A 6 91.26 -11.51 9.79
C LEU A 6 91.73 -10.29 8.98
N ILE A 7 90.97 -9.90 7.96
CA ILE A 7 90.70 -8.49 7.62
C ILE A 7 89.20 -8.30 7.33
N ARG A 8 88.64 -7.31 8.02
CA ARG A 8 87.25 -6.86 8.03
C ARG A 8 87.13 -5.62 7.16
N ARG A 9 86.12 -5.53 6.27
CA ARG A 9 85.58 -4.23 5.82
C ARG A 9 84.06 -4.28 5.70
N ARG A 10 83.43 -3.32 6.39
CA ARG A 10 82.01 -2.97 6.34
C ARG A 10 81.73 -2.12 5.09
N GLY A 11 80.59 -2.35 4.45
CA GLY A 11 79.92 -1.40 3.55
C GLY A 11 78.41 -1.64 3.62
N ARG A 12 77.62 -0.62 3.94
CA ARG A 12 76.15 -0.66 4.09
C ARG A 12 75.48 -0.01 2.87
N GLY A 13 74.56 -0.76 2.25
CA GLY A 13 73.32 -0.33 1.56
C GLY A 13 73.43 0.33 0.17
N PRO A 14 72.30 0.53 -0.57
CA PRO A 14 70.93 0.07 -0.33
C PRO A 14 70.21 -0.58 -1.56
N LEU A 15 69.09 -1.26 -1.26
CA LEU A 15 67.83 -1.42 -2.02
C LEU A 15 67.85 -1.24 -3.56
N THR A 16 67.58 -2.32 -4.29
CA THR A 16 66.91 -2.29 -5.60
C THR A 16 65.77 -3.30 -5.59
N ALA A 17 64.56 -2.79 -5.81
CA ALA A 17 63.31 -3.54 -5.86
C ALA A 17 63.22 -4.33 -7.17
N LEU A 18 62.82 -5.60 -7.07
CA LEU A 18 62.64 -6.49 -8.20
C LEU A 18 61.35 -6.14 -8.97
N LEU A 19 61.52 -5.88 -10.26
CA LEU A 19 60.50 -5.97 -11.31
C LEU A 19 60.14 -7.45 -11.53
N VAL A 20 58.87 -7.80 -11.36
CA VAL A 20 58.26 -8.98 -12.00
C VAL A 20 56.92 -8.55 -12.57
N ALA A 21 56.92 -8.20 -13.86
CA ALA A 21 55.72 -8.08 -14.66
C ALA A 21 55.40 -9.45 -15.26
N VAL A 22 54.35 -10.11 -14.76
CA VAL A 22 53.73 -11.25 -15.45
C VAL A 22 52.53 -10.72 -16.22
N ALA A 23 52.67 -10.68 -17.54
CA ALA A 23 51.56 -10.50 -18.45
C ALA A 23 50.74 -11.79 -18.52
N LEU A 24 49.46 -11.70 -18.14
CA LEU A 24 48.44 -12.70 -18.47
C LEU A 24 47.31 -11.96 -19.21
N LEU A 25 47.50 -11.82 -20.51
CA LEU A 25 46.42 -11.74 -21.49
C LEU A 25 45.89 -13.18 -21.67
N LEU A 26 44.61 -13.41 -21.39
CA LEU A 26 43.69 -14.33 -22.06
C LEU A 26 42.40 -14.48 -21.23
N GLY A 27 41.26 -14.15 -21.83
CA GLY A 27 39.93 -14.51 -21.32
C GLY A 27 39.11 -13.37 -20.70
N VAL A 28 38.67 -12.42 -21.52
CA VAL A 28 37.51 -11.57 -21.18
C VAL A 28 36.26 -12.45 -21.26
N GLY A 29 36.06 -13.30 -20.25
CA GLY A 29 34.74 -13.82 -19.95
C GLY A 29 33.93 -12.66 -19.42
N ALA A 30 32.88 -12.26 -20.14
CA ALA A 30 31.92 -11.31 -19.64
C ALA A 30 31.36 -11.86 -18.33
N VAL A 31 31.87 -11.35 -17.20
CA VAL A 31 31.19 -11.52 -15.92
C VAL A 31 29.83 -10.86 -16.14
N PRO A 32 28.70 -11.58 -15.99
CA PRO A 32 27.41 -10.95 -16.14
C PRO A 32 27.37 -9.81 -15.14
N ALA A 33 27.17 -8.58 -15.63
CA ALA A 33 27.11 -7.39 -14.80
C ALA A 33 25.92 -7.56 -13.85
N ALA A 34 26.15 -8.04 -12.63
CA ALA A 34 25.11 -8.06 -11.62
C ALA A 34 24.82 -6.61 -11.21
N ALA A 35 23.56 -6.29 -10.94
CA ALA A 35 23.17 -5.04 -10.31
C ALA A 35 23.98 -4.87 -9.00
N GLU A 36 24.62 -3.71 -8.81
CA GLU A 36 25.54 -3.42 -7.71
C GLU A 36 24.84 -3.56 -6.32
N PRO A 37 25.51 -4.07 -5.27
CA PRO A 37 24.85 -4.39 -4.00
C PRO A 37 24.24 -3.19 -3.23
N ASN A 38 24.63 -1.95 -3.55
CA ASN A 38 24.23 -0.72 -2.86
C ASN A 38 23.76 0.38 -3.82
N GLU A 39 23.00 0.03 -4.85
CA GLU A 39 22.42 0.98 -5.82
C GLU A 39 21.32 1.82 -5.18
N GLY A 40 21.33 3.14 -5.42
CA GLY A 40 20.27 4.02 -4.90
C GLY A 40 20.55 4.73 -3.57
N GLY A 41 21.79 5.18 -3.36
CA GLY A 41 22.14 6.09 -2.27
C GLY A 41 22.39 5.42 -0.91
N THR A 42 22.16 6.15 0.19
CA THR A 42 22.51 5.67 1.54
C THR A 42 21.45 4.70 2.08
N LYS A 43 21.83 3.79 3.00
CA LYS A 43 20.89 2.92 3.71
C LYS A 43 19.75 3.72 4.35
N LYS A 44 20.09 4.86 4.98
CA LYS A 44 19.13 5.78 5.62
C LYS A 44 18.10 6.33 4.63
N LEU A 45 18.53 6.66 3.41
CA LEU A 45 17.61 7.09 2.36
C LEU A 45 16.61 5.98 2.03
N ARG A 46 17.09 4.77 1.71
CA ARG A 46 16.20 3.65 1.35
C ARG A 46 15.19 3.33 2.46
N GLU A 47 15.61 3.32 3.72
CA GLU A 47 14.72 3.12 4.87
C GLU A 47 13.67 4.22 5.01
N ALA A 48 14.04 5.48 4.76
CA ALA A 48 13.10 6.60 4.78
C ALA A 48 12.07 6.50 3.64
N LEU A 49 12.52 6.14 2.44
CA LEU A 49 11.67 5.92 1.26
C LEU A 49 10.71 4.75 1.48
N GLU A 50 11.22 3.61 1.99
CA GLU A 50 10.42 2.44 2.35
C GLU A 50 9.35 2.82 3.38
N SER A 51 9.73 3.47 4.48
CA SER A 51 8.81 3.90 5.54
C SER A 51 7.74 4.87 5.05
N ALA A 52 8.11 5.83 4.20
CA ALA A 52 7.17 6.79 3.66
C ALA A 52 6.18 6.15 2.66
N ALA A 53 6.67 5.30 1.75
CA ALA A 53 5.83 4.57 0.80
C ALA A 53 4.89 3.59 1.52
N LYS A 54 5.42 2.80 2.46
CA LYS A 54 4.64 1.86 3.28
C LYS A 54 3.54 2.58 4.05
N GLY A 55 3.90 3.63 4.78
CA GLY A 55 2.94 4.42 5.55
C GLY A 55 1.87 5.11 4.68
N HIS A 56 2.22 5.54 3.47
CA HIS A 56 1.24 6.04 2.52
C HIS A 56 0.26 4.95 2.06
N ILE A 57 0.76 3.77 1.68
CA ILE A 57 -0.07 2.66 1.24
C ILE A 57 -1.05 2.24 2.34
N GLU A 58 -0.56 2.12 3.58
CA GLU A 58 -1.39 1.78 4.75
C GLU A 58 -2.46 2.85 5.03
N ALA A 59 -2.07 4.13 5.06
CA ALA A 59 -3.01 5.23 5.30
C ALA A 59 -4.07 5.33 4.19
N LYS A 60 -3.66 5.11 2.93
CA LYS A 60 -4.58 5.09 1.77
C LYS A 60 -5.58 3.95 1.88
N ALA A 61 -5.14 2.74 2.25
CA ALA A 61 -6.02 1.60 2.45
C ALA A 61 -7.05 1.88 3.57
N LYS A 62 -6.59 2.41 4.72
CA LYS A 62 -7.48 2.80 5.84
C LYS A 62 -8.50 3.85 5.42
N LEU A 63 -8.07 4.87 4.67
CA LEU A 63 -8.95 5.91 4.14
C LEU A 63 -10.03 5.33 3.22
N ASP A 64 -9.64 4.47 2.27
CA ASP A 64 -10.58 3.87 1.32
C ASP A 64 -11.58 2.93 2.02
N ASN A 65 -11.13 2.19 3.04
CA ASN A 65 -12.01 1.38 3.88
C ASN A 65 -13.01 2.22 4.66
N SER A 66 -12.54 3.31 5.27
CA SER A 66 -13.40 4.21 6.03
C SER A 66 -14.46 4.85 5.15
N LYS A 67 -14.12 5.24 3.92
CA LYS A 67 -15.09 5.72 2.92
C LYS A 67 -16.15 4.67 2.56
N ARG A 68 -15.73 3.41 2.37
CA ARG A 68 -16.68 2.32 2.10
C ARG A 68 -17.63 2.08 3.28
N ARG A 69 -17.11 2.05 4.51
CA ARG A 69 -17.94 1.91 5.72
C ARG A 69 -18.89 3.09 5.90
N GLN A 70 -18.42 4.32 5.68
CA GLN A 70 -19.26 5.52 5.72
C GLN A 70 -20.43 5.41 4.72
N GLN A 71 -20.17 4.94 3.49
CA GLN A 71 -21.21 4.76 2.48
C GLN A 71 -22.25 3.71 2.89
N LEU A 72 -21.81 2.59 3.47
CA LEU A 72 -22.70 1.54 3.99
C LEU A 72 -23.56 2.09 5.13
N LEU A 73 -22.96 2.75 6.12
CA LEU A 73 -23.66 3.36 7.25
C LEU A 73 -24.64 4.45 6.80
N THR A 74 -24.30 5.21 5.77
CA THR A 74 -25.21 6.24 5.20
C THR A 74 -26.44 5.58 4.57
N THR A 75 -26.27 4.44 3.90
CA THR A 75 -27.37 3.67 3.32
C THR A 75 -28.26 3.07 4.40
N GLU A 76 -27.65 2.53 5.46
CA GLU A 76 -28.35 2.01 6.64
C GLU A 76 -29.14 3.13 7.33
N LEU A 77 -28.50 4.29 7.59
CA LEU A 77 -29.14 5.44 8.20
C LEU A 77 -30.39 5.88 7.41
N LYS A 78 -30.31 5.94 6.07
CA LYS A 78 -31.46 6.29 5.23
C LYS A 78 -32.62 5.31 5.42
N THR A 79 -32.32 4.02 5.56
CA THR A 79 -33.32 2.97 5.81
C THR A 79 -33.97 3.16 7.18
N VAL A 80 -33.16 3.42 8.21
CA VAL A 80 -33.63 3.66 9.59
C VAL A 80 -34.46 4.94 9.67
N GLU A 81 -34.04 6.02 9.01
CA GLU A 81 -34.78 7.28 8.96
C GLU A 81 -36.13 7.13 8.25
N SER A 82 -36.20 6.34 7.16
CA SER A 82 -37.47 6.03 6.50
C SER A 82 -38.42 5.26 7.43
N ARG A 83 -37.91 4.28 8.18
CA ARG A 83 -38.71 3.54 9.18
C ARG A 83 -39.18 4.45 10.30
N LEU A 84 -38.31 5.34 10.78
CA LEU A 84 -38.62 6.31 11.83
C LEU A 84 -39.72 7.28 11.39
N ALA A 85 -39.69 7.75 10.15
CA ALA A 85 -40.72 8.62 9.59
C ALA A 85 -42.10 7.93 9.58
N GLY A 86 -42.15 6.67 9.16
CA GLY A 86 -43.38 5.87 9.17
C GLY A 86 -43.93 5.64 10.60
N LEU A 87 -43.06 5.28 11.54
CA LEU A 87 -43.45 5.10 12.95
C LEU A 87 -43.92 6.42 13.58
N THR A 88 -43.27 7.53 13.24
CA THR A 88 -43.65 8.87 13.71
C THR A 88 -45.04 9.26 13.20
N ALA A 89 -45.36 8.96 11.93
CA ALA A 89 -46.70 9.19 11.38
C ALA A 89 -47.77 8.37 12.12
N GLN A 90 -47.52 7.07 12.35
CA GLN A 90 -48.45 6.19 13.08
C GLN A 90 -48.68 6.64 14.52
N VAL A 91 -47.61 7.05 15.23
CA VAL A 91 -47.73 7.59 16.59
C VAL A 91 -48.48 8.93 16.57
N GLY A 92 -48.27 9.77 15.55
CA GLY A 92 -49.00 11.01 15.35
C GLY A 92 -50.51 10.81 15.17
N GLU A 93 -50.92 9.77 14.44
CA GLU A 93 -52.34 9.40 14.29
C GLU A 93 -52.97 9.02 15.63
N VAL A 94 -52.28 8.17 16.42
CA VAL A 94 -52.74 7.79 17.77
C VAL A 94 -52.88 9.02 18.67
N ALA A 95 -51.89 9.91 18.65
CA ALA A 95 -51.92 11.16 19.42
C ALA A 95 -53.07 12.08 18.98
N ALA A 96 -53.31 12.22 17.68
CA ALA A 96 -54.39 13.05 17.14
C ALA A 96 -55.78 12.50 17.50
N GLN A 97 -55.98 11.19 17.45
CA GLN A 97 -57.23 10.55 17.88
C GLN A 97 -57.46 10.74 19.38
N SER A 98 -56.43 10.52 20.20
CA SER A 98 -56.48 10.77 21.64
C SER A 98 -56.82 12.23 21.97
N TYR A 99 -56.27 13.18 21.21
CA TYR A 99 -56.57 14.61 21.37
C TYR A 99 -58.03 14.96 20.99
N ARG A 100 -58.52 14.45 19.85
CA ARG A 100 -59.90 14.71 19.37
C ARG A 100 -60.97 14.12 20.28
N LEU A 101 -60.74 12.89 20.76
CA LEU A 101 -61.68 12.17 21.61
C LEU A 101 -61.62 12.64 23.07
N GLY A 102 -60.54 13.31 23.47
CA GLY A 102 -60.33 13.79 24.83
C GLY A 102 -59.89 12.69 25.80
N ARG A 103 -59.20 13.09 26.87
CA ARG A 103 -58.53 12.20 27.86
C ARG A 103 -59.47 11.29 28.66
N MET A 104 -60.79 11.44 28.56
CA MET A 104 -61.77 10.80 29.46
C MET A 104 -62.51 9.60 28.84
N THR A 105 -62.17 9.19 27.61
CA THR A 105 -63.00 8.23 26.85
C THR A 105 -62.85 6.78 27.26
N ALA A 106 -61.65 6.28 27.61
CA ALA A 106 -61.51 4.87 27.96
C ALA A 106 -62.33 4.47 29.22
N PRO A 107 -62.29 5.22 30.34
CA PRO A 107 -63.19 4.96 31.46
C PRO A 107 -64.68 5.21 31.13
N ALA A 108 -64.99 6.25 30.34
CA ALA A 108 -66.37 6.56 29.96
C ALA A 108 -67.01 5.49 29.04
N LEU A 109 -66.24 4.95 28.08
CA LEU A 109 -66.66 3.85 27.19
C LEU A 109 -66.93 2.55 27.95
N LEU A 110 -66.17 2.31 29.01
CA LEU A 110 -66.37 1.19 29.91
C LEU A 110 -67.62 1.38 30.79
N ILE A 111 -67.88 2.60 31.29
CA ILE A 111 -69.06 2.91 32.11
C ILE A 111 -70.38 2.82 31.30
N GLN A 112 -70.34 3.08 29.98
CA GLN A 112 -71.49 2.94 29.08
C GLN A 112 -71.75 1.50 28.60
N SER A 113 -71.21 0.49 29.29
CA SER A 113 -71.49 -0.92 28.98
C SER A 113 -72.84 -1.35 29.57
N VAL A 114 -73.66 -2.00 28.74
CA VAL A 114 -75.04 -2.40 29.09
C VAL A 114 -75.11 -3.76 29.80
N SER A 115 -74.01 -4.51 29.87
CA SER A 115 -73.89 -5.78 30.62
C SER A 115 -72.44 -6.05 31.06
N PRO A 116 -72.23 -6.93 32.06
CA PRO A 116 -70.91 -7.35 32.50
C PRO A 116 -70.05 -7.98 31.39
N GLU A 117 -70.64 -8.76 30.49
CA GLU A 117 -69.94 -9.38 29.36
C GLU A 117 -69.47 -8.32 28.36
N ALA A 118 -70.32 -7.34 28.05
CA ALA A 118 -69.98 -6.23 27.16
C ALA A 118 -68.87 -5.33 27.75
N PHE A 119 -68.84 -5.18 29.08
CA PHE A 119 -67.74 -4.51 29.78
C PHE A 119 -66.42 -5.24 29.58
N LEU A 120 -66.38 -6.54 29.85
CA LEU A 120 -65.15 -7.36 29.75
C LEU A 120 -64.62 -7.39 28.31
N GLN A 121 -65.50 -7.50 27.31
CA GLN A 121 -65.10 -7.45 25.90
C GLN A 121 -64.44 -6.11 25.55
N ARG A 122 -65.08 -4.99 25.90
CA ARG A 122 -64.51 -3.64 25.63
C ARG A 122 -63.22 -3.40 26.38
N ALA A 123 -63.09 -3.90 27.61
CA ALA A 123 -61.86 -3.83 28.39
C ALA A 123 -60.72 -4.59 27.71
N GLY A 124 -60.99 -5.80 27.20
CA GLY A 124 -60.01 -6.58 26.43
C GLY A 124 -59.60 -5.89 25.13
N GLU A 125 -60.54 -5.30 24.38
CA GLU A 125 -60.25 -4.54 23.17
C GLU A 125 -59.37 -3.32 23.44
N LEU A 126 -59.67 -2.55 24.51
CA LEU A 126 -58.86 -1.41 24.94
C LEU A 126 -57.45 -1.83 25.37
N ASP A 127 -57.30 -2.97 26.05
CA ASP A 127 -55.98 -3.49 26.43
C ASP A 127 -55.14 -3.86 25.20
N VAL A 128 -55.72 -4.55 24.22
CA VAL A 128 -55.04 -4.89 22.97
C VAL A 128 -54.57 -3.63 22.22
N MET A 129 -55.41 -2.58 22.18
CA MET A 129 -55.04 -1.29 21.61
C MET A 129 -53.89 -0.63 22.37
N ALA A 130 -53.98 -0.57 23.70
CA ALA A 130 -52.94 0.03 24.55
C ALA A 130 -51.60 -0.70 24.41
N GLN A 131 -51.61 -2.04 24.35
CA GLN A 131 -50.42 -2.84 24.11
C GLN A 131 -49.81 -2.57 22.74
N ARG A 132 -50.64 -2.45 21.69
CA ARG A 132 -50.19 -2.13 20.32
C ARG A 132 -49.55 -0.75 20.26
N ASP A 133 -50.19 0.25 20.84
CA ASP A 133 -49.70 1.63 20.80
C ASP A 133 -48.41 1.78 21.64
N SER A 134 -48.33 1.08 22.78
CA SER A 134 -47.11 0.99 23.57
C SER A 134 -45.96 0.31 22.82
N ARG A 135 -46.24 -0.74 22.03
CA ARG A 135 -45.23 -1.37 21.15
C ARG A 135 -44.70 -0.40 20.10
N ARG A 136 -45.59 0.32 19.40
CA ARG A 136 -45.21 1.32 18.39
C ARG A 136 -44.34 2.44 18.96
N LEU A 137 -44.70 2.96 20.14
CA LEU A 137 -43.90 3.98 20.82
C LEU A 137 -42.50 3.45 21.17
N ARG A 138 -42.39 2.24 21.71
CA ARG A 138 -41.08 1.62 22.00
C ARG A 138 -40.26 1.40 20.74
N GLU A 139 -40.88 0.94 19.66
CA GLU A 139 -40.21 0.73 18.37
C GLU A 139 -39.72 2.05 17.77
N MET A 140 -40.52 3.13 17.85
CA MET A 140 -40.12 4.46 17.41
C MET A 140 -38.91 4.98 18.19
N VAL A 141 -38.93 4.84 19.52
CA VAL A 141 -37.80 5.23 20.38
C VAL A 141 -36.55 4.41 20.04
N ALA A 142 -36.67 3.09 19.91
CA ALA A 142 -35.56 2.22 19.53
C ALA A 142 -34.97 2.57 18.15
N THR A 143 -35.84 2.85 17.18
CA THR A 143 -35.43 3.25 15.81
C THR A 143 -34.75 4.62 15.81
N ARG A 144 -35.21 5.56 16.66
CA ARG A 144 -34.55 6.86 16.84
C ARG A 144 -33.15 6.71 17.43
N GLU A 145 -32.99 5.86 18.45
CA GLU A 145 -31.67 5.55 19.03
C GLU A 145 -30.75 4.87 18.02
N GLU A 146 -31.28 3.97 17.20
CA GLU A 146 -30.55 3.34 16.09
C GLU A 146 -30.05 4.38 15.07
N ALA A 147 -30.91 5.33 14.67
CA ALA A 147 -30.52 6.42 13.78
C ALA A 147 -29.42 7.31 14.40
N ASN A 148 -29.53 7.62 15.69
CA ASN A 148 -28.51 8.40 16.41
C ASN A 148 -27.16 7.66 16.44
N ARG A 149 -27.16 6.35 16.72
CA ARG A 149 -25.94 5.53 16.70
C ARG A 149 -25.32 5.48 15.31
N ALA A 150 -26.12 5.31 14.26
CA ALA A 150 -25.63 5.33 12.88
C ALA A 150 -25.00 6.68 12.52
N LYS A 151 -25.60 7.81 12.93
CA LYS A 151 -25.01 9.15 12.75
C LYS A 151 -23.66 9.30 13.46
N ILE A 152 -23.56 8.87 14.72
CA ILE A 152 -22.31 8.89 15.48
C ILE A 152 -21.22 8.03 14.81
N ALA A 153 -21.59 6.86 14.28
CA ALA A 153 -20.67 5.99 13.55
C ALA A 153 -20.18 6.63 12.24
N ILE A 154 -21.07 7.28 11.48
CA ILE A 154 -20.69 8.05 10.28
C ILE A 154 -19.71 9.17 10.65
N ASP A 155 -19.98 9.93 11.71
CA ASP A 155 -19.08 10.99 12.17
C ASP A 155 -17.71 10.45 12.60
N ALA A 156 -17.68 9.27 13.23
CA ALA A 156 -16.44 8.59 13.58
C ALA A 156 -15.63 8.21 12.33
N GLU A 157 -16.28 7.71 11.28
CA GLU A 157 -15.61 7.45 10.00
C GLU A 157 -15.09 8.75 9.37
N VAL A 158 -15.85 9.85 9.39
CA VAL A 158 -15.37 11.15 8.86
C VAL A 158 -14.11 11.62 9.59
N ARG A 159 -14.06 11.51 10.93
CA ARG A 159 -12.86 11.84 11.71
C ARG A 159 -11.67 10.93 11.36
N GLU A 160 -11.91 9.64 11.17
CA GLU A 160 -10.88 8.70 10.73
C GLU A 160 -10.35 9.06 9.33
N GLN A 161 -11.22 9.45 8.39
CA GLN A 161 -10.81 9.91 7.06
C GLN A 161 -9.93 11.16 7.13
N GLN A 162 -10.30 12.15 7.96
CA GLN A 162 -9.48 13.35 8.17
C GLN A 162 -8.10 13.01 8.73
N LYS A 163 -8.04 12.10 9.71
CA LYS A 163 -6.78 11.60 10.28
C LYS A 163 -5.92 10.92 9.21
N GLN A 164 -6.50 10.08 8.36
CA GLN A 164 -5.75 9.41 7.30
C GLN A 164 -5.29 10.39 6.20
N LEU A 165 -6.07 11.41 5.87
CA LEU A 165 -5.64 12.48 4.97
C LEU A 165 -4.44 13.25 5.53
N ALA A 166 -4.45 13.57 6.82
CA ALA A 166 -3.31 14.19 7.49
C ALA A 166 -2.07 13.26 7.50
N ALA A 167 -2.26 11.96 7.73
CA ALA A 167 -1.19 10.97 7.66
C ALA A 167 -0.59 10.87 6.24
N LEU A 168 -1.43 10.86 5.20
CA LEU A 168 -1.00 10.86 3.79
C LEU A 168 -0.17 12.11 3.47
N ALA A 169 -0.64 13.30 3.90
CA ALA A 169 0.09 14.55 3.71
C ALA A 169 1.44 14.55 4.45
N LYS A 170 1.49 14.00 5.67
CA LYS A 170 2.73 13.82 6.43
C LYS A 170 3.71 12.89 5.69
N LYS A 171 3.23 11.72 5.24
CA LYS A 171 4.06 10.73 4.53
C LYS A 171 4.56 11.23 3.19
N LYS A 172 3.80 12.07 2.49
CA LYS A 172 4.27 12.77 1.30
C LYS A 172 5.43 13.72 1.61
N ARG A 173 5.29 14.57 2.63
CA ARG A 173 6.35 15.49 3.07
C ARG A 173 7.62 14.75 3.50
N GLU A 174 7.48 13.69 4.30
CA GLU A 174 8.62 12.85 4.71
C GLU A 174 9.38 12.28 3.51
N ALA A 175 8.67 11.79 2.48
CA ALA A 175 9.31 11.32 1.25
C ALA A 175 9.97 12.44 0.45
N GLU A 176 9.32 13.61 0.32
CA GLU A 176 9.90 14.75 -0.39
C GLU A 176 11.17 15.26 0.31
N THR A 177 11.19 15.31 1.65
CA THR A 177 12.39 15.64 2.44
C THR A 177 13.48 14.59 2.27
N ALA A 178 13.14 13.30 2.28
CA ALA A 178 14.11 12.23 2.05
C ALA A 178 14.72 12.31 0.64
N LEU A 179 13.89 12.61 -0.37
CA LEU A 179 14.31 12.73 -1.76
C LEU A 179 15.10 14.01 -2.03
N ALA A 180 14.91 15.09 -1.27
CA ALA A 180 15.64 16.35 -1.48
C ALA A 180 17.17 16.21 -1.44
N ALA A 181 17.70 15.19 -0.75
CA ALA A 181 19.12 14.91 -0.70
C ALA A 181 19.68 14.26 -1.99
N VAL A 182 18.83 13.66 -2.83
CA VAL A 182 19.22 12.87 -4.02
C VAL A 182 18.42 13.21 -5.28
N SER A 183 17.54 14.19 -5.19
CA SER A 183 16.61 14.59 -6.23
C SER A 183 16.80 16.06 -6.55
N SER A 184 17.00 16.37 -7.82
CA SER A 184 17.00 17.74 -8.34
C SER A 184 15.60 18.29 -8.62
N GLY A 185 14.53 17.58 -8.22
CA GLY A 185 13.14 18.03 -8.36
C GLY A 185 12.20 17.02 -9.02
N SER A 186 11.16 17.53 -9.67
CA SER A 186 10.13 16.72 -10.34
C SER A 186 10.70 15.94 -11.53
N GLY A 187 10.30 14.68 -11.68
CA GLY A 187 10.60 13.86 -12.85
C GLY A 187 9.49 13.97 -13.89
N SER A 188 9.83 13.98 -15.18
CA SER A 188 8.85 13.95 -16.28
C SER A 188 8.09 12.61 -16.35
N GLY A 189 8.65 11.56 -15.77
CA GLY A 189 8.10 10.22 -15.82
C GLY A 189 8.10 9.60 -17.21
N PHE A 190 7.40 8.49 -17.33
CA PHE A 190 7.28 7.71 -18.55
C PHE A 190 5.79 7.55 -18.87
N GLY A 191 5.39 7.92 -20.09
CA GLY A 191 4.00 7.94 -20.53
C GLY A 191 3.60 6.69 -21.30
N GLY A 192 2.29 6.58 -21.61
CA GLY A 192 1.73 5.54 -22.46
C GLY A 192 0.65 4.70 -21.78
N GLY A 193 -0.14 3.98 -22.58
CA GLY A 193 -1.05 2.95 -22.08
C GLY A 193 -0.27 1.73 -21.58
N SER A 194 -0.86 0.97 -20.66
CA SER A 194 -0.29 -0.28 -20.18
C SER A 194 -1.39 -1.31 -19.95
N ALA A 195 -1.07 -2.60 -20.15
CA ALA A 195 -1.97 -3.68 -19.76
C ALA A 195 -2.28 -3.64 -18.25
N SER A 196 -3.46 -4.15 -17.88
CA SER A 196 -3.85 -4.29 -16.48
C SER A 196 -3.39 -5.63 -15.91
N ALA A 197 -2.61 -5.60 -14.83
CA ALA A 197 -2.21 -6.77 -14.08
C ALA A 197 -3.40 -7.40 -13.34
N LYS A 198 -3.37 -8.70 -13.06
CA LYS A 198 -4.26 -9.29 -12.06
C LYS A 198 -3.88 -8.77 -10.66
N PRO A 199 -4.82 -8.31 -9.82
CA PRO A 199 -4.50 -7.86 -8.47
C PRO A 199 -3.91 -8.99 -7.62
N ALA A 200 -2.89 -8.68 -6.83
CA ALA A 200 -2.40 -9.58 -5.80
C ALA A 200 -3.45 -9.74 -4.68
N PRO A 201 -3.50 -10.89 -4.00
CA PRO A 201 -4.41 -11.12 -2.89
C PRO A 201 -4.27 -10.05 -1.78
N ARG A 202 -5.40 -9.64 -1.22
CA ARG A 202 -5.48 -8.71 -0.09
C ARG A 202 -6.25 -9.37 1.06
N ASN A 203 -6.01 -8.88 2.27
CA ASN A 203 -6.81 -9.25 3.43
C ASN A 203 -8.28 -8.80 3.24
N PRO A 204 -9.24 -9.34 4.02
CA PRO A 204 -10.65 -8.92 3.96
C PRO A 204 -10.86 -7.42 4.21
N ASP A 205 -10.00 -6.83 5.03
CA ASP A 205 -9.97 -5.39 5.28
C ASP A 205 -9.24 -4.60 4.17
N GLY A 206 -8.88 -5.22 3.04
CA GLY A 206 -8.18 -4.58 1.93
C GLY A 206 -6.70 -4.24 2.19
N SER A 207 -6.16 -4.50 3.38
CA SER A 207 -4.73 -4.34 3.65
C SER A 207 -3.90 -5.39 2.92
N TRP A 208 -2.60 -5.12 2.79
CA TRP A 208 -1.66 -6.11 2.25
C TRP A 208 -1.28 -7.11 3.35
N PRO A 209 -1.28 -8.42 3.06
CA PRO A 209 -0.78 -9.40 4.01
C PRO A 209 0.71 -9.16 4.28
N SER A 210 1.15 -9.47 5.50
CA SER A 210 2.58 -9.50 5.81
C SER A 210 3.18 -10.71 5.13
N GLU A 211 4.23 -10.49 4.34
CA GLU A 211 4.92 -11.55 3.61
C GLU A 211 6.41 -11.50 3.92
N SER A 212 7.01 -12.69 3.98
CA SER A 212 8.45 -12.87 4.08
C SER A 212 8.97 -13.62 2.85
N CYS A 213 10.29 -13.65 2.72
CA CYS A 213 11.02 -14.47 1.76
C CYS A 213 10.68 -15.95 2.00
N SER A 214 9.80 -16.53 1.17
CA SER A 214 9.18 -17.83 1.45
C SER A 214 8.93 -18.70 0.21
N VAL A 215 9.09 -18.15 -0.98
CA VAL A 215 9.00 -18.90 -2.24
C VAL A 215 10.33 -18.83 -2.97
N ASP A 216 10.74 -19.92 -3.61
CA ASP A 216 11.99 -19.95 -4.37
C ASP A 216 11.97 -18.87 -5.46
N ASP A 217 13.07 -18.14 -5.57
CA ASP A 217 13.24 -17.14 -6.63
C ASP A 217 13.48 -17.85 -7.97
N PRO A 218 12.60 -17.70 -8.98
CA PRO A 218 12.81 -18.32 -10.29
C PRO A 218 13.85 -17.56 -11.15
N THR A 219 14.48 -16.51 -10.62
CA THR A 219 15.40 -15.62 -11.35
C THR A 219 16.84 -15.69 -10.86
N THR A 220 17.06 -16.03 -9.58
CA THR A 220 18.39 -16.18 -8.96
C THR A 220 18.37 -17.34 -7.96
N SER A 221 19.42 -17.47 -7.14
CA SER A 221 19.44 -18.41 -6.01
C SER A 221 18.93 -17.73 -4.73
N GLY A 222 17.84 -18.21 -4.15
CA GLY A 222 17.30 -17.72 -2.88
C GLY A 222 15.77 -17.72 -2.87
N CYS A 223 15.17 -16.80 -2.12
CA CYS A 223 13.72 -16.68 -2.02
C CYS A 223 13.22 -15.26 -2.34
N ILE A 224 11.97 -15.18 -2.74
CA ILE A 224 11.21 -13.94 -2.85
C ILE A 224 9.90 -14.05 -2.06
N THR A 225 9.18 -12.94 -1.91
CA THR A 225 7.82 -12.99 -1.36
C THR A 225 6.83 -13.49 -2.43
N PRO A 226 5.70 -14.09 -2.03
CA PRO A 226 4.62 -14.45 -2.95
C PRO A 226 4.17 -13.29 -3.84
N ARG A 227 4.13 -12.06 -3.32
CA ARG A 227 3.77 -10.86 -4.08
C ARG A 227 4.82 -10.44 -5.08
N THR A 228 6.11 -10.52 -4.75
CA THR A 228 7.18 -10.29 -5.72
C THR A 228 7.11 -11.30 -6.86
N LEU A 229 6.88 -12.58 -6.55
CA LEU A 229 6.67 -13.62 -7.56
C LEU A 229 5.44 -13.32 -8.43
N HIS A 230 4.34 -12.85 -7.84
CA HIS A 230 3.15 -12.44 -8.58
C HIS A 230 3.44 -11.26 -9.51
N ALA A 231 4.11 -10.21 -9.03
CA ALA A 231 4.48 -9.05 -9.83
C ALA A 231 5.39 -9.44 -11.01
N LEU A 232 6.38 -10.31 -10.79
CA LEU A 232 7.23 -10.88 -11.82
C LEU A 232 6.40 -11.64 -12.88
N LYS A 233 5.48 -12.51 -12.46
CA LYS A 233 4.60 -13.26 -13.37
C LYS A 233 3.70 -12.33 -14.18
N GLN A 234 3.14 -11.29 -13.56
CA GLN A 234 2.30 -10.32 -14.26
C GLN A 234 3.11 -9.49 -15.27
N ALA A 235 4.32 -9.05 -14.93
CA ALA A 235 5.21 -8.35 -15.87
C ALA A 235 5.56 -9.24 -17.08
N LYS A 236 5.94 -10.51 -16.84
CA LYS A 236 6.21 -11.49 -17.91
C LYS A 236 4.98 -11.74 -18.79
N ALA A 237 3.79 -11.85 -18.19
CA ALA A 237 2.54 -12.01 -18.92
C ALA A 237 2.18 -10.78 -19.77
N ALA A 238 2.58 -9.58 -19.32
CA ALA A 238 2.43 -8.33 -20.07
C ALA A 238 3.50 -8.15 -21.18
N GLY A 239 4.40 -9.11 -21.38
CA GLY A 239 5.39 -9.10 -22.46
C GLY A 239 6.81 -8.70 -22.02
N TYR A 240 7.02 -8.34 -20.76
CA TYR A 240 8.34 -7.97 -20.23
C TYR A 240 9.13 -9.21 -19.83
N LYS A 241 9.79 -9.82 -20.82
CA LYS A 241 10.44 -11.15 -20.71
C LYS A 241 11.97 -11.11 -20.70
N ARG A 242 12.59 -9.92 -20.70
CA ARG A 242 14.05 -9.77 -20.59
C ARG A 242 14.55 -10.31 -19.25
N TYR A 243 15.87 -10.47 -19.13
CA TYR A 243 16.50 -10.98 -17.91
C TYR A 243 16.06 -10.17 -16.67
N VAL A 244 15.84 -10.87 -15.56
CA VAL A 244 15.44 -10.28 -14.28
C VAL A 244 16.30 -10.89 -13.19
N SER A 245 16.62 -10.11 -12.16
CA SER A 245 17.28 -10.59 -10.94
C SER A 245 16.53 -10.05 -9.73
N CYS A 246 15.95 -10.93 -8.91
CA CYS A 246 15.13 -10.51 -7.77
C CYS A 246 15.85 -10.60 -6.43
N TYR A 247 16.35 -11.78 -6.05
CA TYR A 247 17.01 -11.96 -4.76
C TYR A 247 18.54 -11.83 -4.85
N ARG A 248 19.12 -11.21 -3.81
CA ARG A 248 20.56 -11.29 -3.47
C ARG A 248 20.72 -11.33 -1.95
N SER A 249 21.60 -12.19 -1.43
CA SER A 249 21.78 -12.43 0.01
C SER A 249 22.50 -11.30 0.75
N GLY A 250 23.19 -10.41 0.03
CA GLY A 250 23.94 -9.29 0.58
C GLY A 250 23.38 -7.92 0.19
N GLY A 251 23.82 -6.89 0.91
CA GLY A 251 23.41 -5.50 0.70
C GLY A 251 22.29 -5.05 1.63
N SER A 252 21.76 -3.85 1.38
CA SER A 252 20.62 -3.27 2.10
C SER A 252 19.42 -3.12 1.18
N GLY A 253 18.26 -2.71 1.73
CA GLY A 253 17.03 -2.52 0.97
C GLY A 253 16.22 -3.80 0.77
N GLU A 254 15.53 -3.89 -0.36
CA GLU A 254 14.45 -4.85 -0.59
C GLU A 254 14.89 -6.19 -1.17
N HIS A 255 16.04 -6.26 -1.87
CA HIS A 255 16.49 -7.53 -2.47
C HIS A 255 16.75 -8.64 -1.44
N PRO A 256 17.49 -8.42 -0.34
CA PRO A 256 17.73 -9.48 0.66
C PRO A 256 16.45 -9.91 1.39
N LYS A 257 15.39 -9.09 1.32
CA LYS A 257 14.07 -9.38 1.87
C LYS A 257 13.19 -10.13 0.88
N GLY A 258 13.64 -10.37 -0.35
CA GLY A 258 12.83 -10.98 -1.40
C GLY A 258 11.74 -10.06 -1.96
N ARG A 259 11.88 -8.75 -1.78
CA ARG A 259 10.87 -7.72 -2.11
C ARG A 259 11.29 -6.80 -3.26
N ALA A 260 12.29 -7.18 -4.05
CA ALA A 260 12.69 -6.40 -5.21
C ALA A 260 13.00 -7.27 -6.42
N CYS A 261 12.96 -6.64 -7.60
CA CYS A 261 13.41 -7.20 -8.86
C CYS A 261 14.02 -6.11 -9.75
N ASP A 262 15.21 -6.38 -10.29
CA ASP A 262 15.84 -5.60 -11.34
C ASP A 262 15.54 -6.25 -12.68
N PHE A 263 14.83 -5.53 -13.55
CA PHE A 263 14.51 -5.97 -14.90
C PHE A 263 15.50 -5.34 -15.88
N SER A 264 16.34 -6.15 -16.51
CA SER A 264 17.30 -5.64 -17.48
C SER A 264 16.60 -4.89 -18.60
N ALA A 265 17.12 -3.71 -18.91
CA ALA A 265 16.72 -2.97 -20.09
C ALA A 265 17.34 -3.57 -21.35
N ALA A 266 18.41 -4.37 -21.29
CA ALA A 266 19.02 -5.00 -22.47
C ALA A 266 18.50 -6.43 -22.70
N THR A 267 18.56 -6.90 -23.94
CA THR A 267 18.07 -8.24 -24.34
C THR A 267 18.95 -9.39 -23.85
N SER A 268 20.26 -9.17 -23.72
CA SER A 268 21.27 -10.19 -23.43
C SER A 268 21.69 -10.25 -21.96
N GLY A 269 20.80 -9.89 -21.03
CA GLY A 269 21.16 -9.72 -19.61
C GLY A 269 21.43 -8.27 -19.25
N PHE A 270 21.96 -8.04 -18.06
CA PHE A 270 22.39 -6.70 -17.64
C PHE A 270 23.69 -6.30 -18.37
N LYS A 271 23.84 -5.01 -18.63
CA LYS A 271 25.02 -4.43 -19.26
C LYS A 271 25.47 -3.20 -18.50
N ASP A 272 26.77 -2.97 -18.42
CA ASP A 272 27.34 -1.75 -17.85
C ASP A 272 27.33 -0.58 -18.86
N GLU A 273 26.16 -0.31 -19.44
CA GLU A 273 25.95 0.79 -20.38
C GLU A 273 24.56 1.41 -20.18
N THR A 274 24.44 2.72 -20.38
CA THR A 274 23.13 3.38 -20.34
C THR A 274 22.27 2.87 -21.49
N ALA A 275 21.04 2.43 -21.19
CA ALA A 275 20.10 1.98 -22.20
C ALA A 275 19.78 3.11 -23.17
N THR A 276 19.84 2.81 -24.47
CA THR A 276 19.48 3.74 -25.55
C THR A 276 18.50 3.06 -26.51
N GLY A 277 17.92 3.81 -27.43
CA GLY A 277 17.04 3.27 -28.48
C GLY A 277 15.94 2.35 -27.94
N GLY A 278 15.86 1.14 -28.51
CA GLY A 278 14.85 0.14 -28.15
C GLY A 278 14.95 -0.37 -26.71
N ASP A 279 16.14 -0.38 -26.11
CA ASP A 279 16.32 -0.80 -24.71
C ASP A 279 15.77 0.25 -23.75
N LYS A 280 15.99 1.52 -24.06
CA LYS A 280 15.36 2.61 -23.31
C LYS A 280 13.83 2.59 -23.45
N ALA A 281 13.32 2.41 -24.67
CA ALA A 281 11.88 2.35 -24.92
C ALA A 281 11.21 1.17 -24.17
N TYR A 282 11.89 0.02 -24.09
CA TYR A 282 11.46 -1.11 -23.28
C TYR A 282 11.38 -0.76 -21.79
N GLY A 283 12.44 -0.15 -21.24
CA GLY A 283 12.48 0.28 -19.84
C GLY A 283 11.42 1.33 -19.51
N ASP A 284 11.23 2.33 -20.37
CA ASP A 284 10.19 3.37 -20.21
C ASP A 284 8.79 2.73 -20.13
N SER A 285 8.51 1.79 -21.03
CA SER A 285 7.24 1.04 -21.06
C SER A 285 7.04 0.20 -19.80
N LEU A 286 8.06 -0.54 -19.36
CA LEU A 286 8.01 -1.38 -18.16
C LEU A 286 7.81 -0.54 -16.89
N ALA A 287 8.57 0.55 -16.74
CA ALA A 287 8.44 1.46 -15.60
C ALA A 287 7.02 2.04 -15.52
N ASN A 288 6.45 2.44 -16.66
CA ASN A 288 5.07 2.92 -16.74
C ASN A 288 4.05 1.82 -16.40
N TYR A 289 4.24 0.59 -16.89
CA TYR A 289 3.39 -0.55 -16.54
C TYR A 289 3.37 -0.82 -15.03
N LEU A 290 4.53 -0.86 -14.38
CA LEU A 290 4.64 -1.10 -12.94
C LEU A 290 3.98 0.01 -12.12
N LYS A 291 4.21 1.27 -12.51
CA LYS A 291 3.57 2.45 -11.92
C LYS A 291 2.04 2.43 -12.08
N ASN A 292 1.52 2.13 -13.26
CA ASN A 292 0.09 2.08 -13.51
C ASN A 292 -0.59 0.90 -12.77
N ASN A 293 0.15 -0.18 -12.52
CA ASN A 293 -0.34 -1.35 -11.79
C ASN A 293 0.05 -1.36 -10.31
N ALA A 294 0.59 -0.27 -9.78
CA ALA A 294 1.18 -0.23 -8.44
C ALA A 294 0.24 -0.66 -7.32
N SER A 295 -1.02 -0.20 -7.35
CA SER A 295 -2.04 -0.57 -6.36
C SER A 295 -2.50 -2.03 -6.50
N ARG A 296 -2.39 -2.61 -7.70
CA ARG A 296 -2.79 -3.98 -8.00
C ARG A 296 -1.69 -4.95 -7.59
N LEU A 297 -0.42 -4.55 -7.72
CA LEU A 297 0.74 -5.38 -7.43
C LEU A 297 1.30 -5.18 -6.02
N GLY A 298 1.07 -4.03 -5.38
CA GLY A 298 1.65 -3.68 -4.08
C GLY A 298 3.06 -3.12 -4.18
N VAL A 299 3.27 -2.23 -5.15
CA VAL A 299 4.55 -1.58 -5.42
C VAL A 299 4.80 -0.46 -4.40
N LEU A 300 5.98 -0.48 -3.76
CA LEU A 300 6.46 0.62 -2.92
C LEU A 300 7.02 1.74 -3.78
N TYR A 301 7.94 1.39 -4.69
CA TYR A 301 8.55 2.35 -5.61
C TYR A 301 9.12 1.65 -6.85
N VAL A 302 9.31 2.43 -7.91
CA VAL A 302 9.97 2.01 -9.15
C VAL A 302 11.11 2.98 -9.43
N ILE A 303 12.29 2.50 -9.77
CA ILE A 303 13.42 3.35 -10.20
C ILE A 303 13.75 3.02 -11.64
N TRP A 304 13.77 4.05 -12.48
CA TRP A 304 14.16 3.93 -13.88
C TRP A 304 14.72 5.24 -14.39
N TYR A 305 15.83 5.16 -15.12
CA TYR A 305 16.44 6.24 -15.87
C TYR A 305 16.62 7.52 -15.04
N ARG A 306 17.29 7.37 -13.89
CA ARG A 306 17.54 8.45 -12.92
C ARG A 306 16.27 9.10 -12.37
N GLN A 307 15.19 8.33 -12.28
CA GLN A 307 13.94 8.77 -11.67
C GLN A 307 13.39 7.70 -10.75
N ILE A 308 12.76 8.13 -9.67
CA ILE A 308 12.05 7.28 -8.74
C ILE A 308 10.58 7.66 -8.72
N TRP A 309 9.72 6.66 -8.85
CA TRP A 309 8.28 6.79 -8.69
C TRP A 309 7.85 6.20 -7.36
N MET A 310 7.00 6.93 -6.64
CA MET A 310 6.31 6.42 -5.46
C MET A 310 4.83 6.78 -5.49
N PRO A 311 3.94 5.99 -4.84
CA PRO A 311 2.53 6.32 -4.73
C PRO A 311 2.24 7.70 -4.10
N ASN A 312 3.09 8.16 -3.18
CA ASN A 312 2.92 9.41 -2.45
C ASN A 312 3.46 10.66 -3.15
N THR A 313 4.52 10.53 -3.95
CA THR A 313 5.20 11.67 -4.58
C THR A 313 5.05 11.70 -6.10
N GLY A 314 4.81 10.56 -6.76
CA GLY A 314 4.93 10.43 -8.20
C GLY A 314 6.40 10.34 -8.64
N TRP A 315 6.69 10.69 -9.90
CA TRP A 315 8.07 10.70 -10.41
C TRP A 315 8.87 11.87 -9.84
N ARG A 316 10.08 11.57 -9.37
CA ARG A 316 11.09 12.53 -8.91
C ARG A 316 12.43 12.16 -9.52
N ALA A 317 13.28 13.16 -9.77
CA ALA A 317 14.66 12.91 -10.16
C ALA A 317 15.36 12.09 -9.07
N TYR A 318 16.29 11.23 -9.46
CA TYR A 318 16.98 10.31 -8.56
C TYR A 318 18.35 9.98 -9.14
N SER A 319 19.42 10.51 -8.53
CA SER A 319 20.80 10.26 -8.99
C SER A 319 21.52 9.25 -8.10
N GLY A 320 22.19 8.28 -8.71
CA GLY A 320 23.13 7.38 -8.06
C GLY A 320 24.57 7.90 -8.13
N SER A 321 25.53 6.99 -7.93
CA SER A 321 26.98 7.26 -7.85
C SER A 321 27.68 7.35 -9.22
N GLY A 322 26.95 7.34 -10.34
CA GLY A 322 27.50 7.61 -11.68
C GLY A 322 27.71 6.40 -12.61
N SER A 323 27.48 5.16 -12.15
CA SER A 323 27.43 3.98 -13.05
C SER A 323 26.01 3.78 -13.60
N PRO A 324 25.83 3.20 -14.80
CA PRO A 324 24.50 2.89 -15.34
C PRO A 324 23.63 2.05 -14.40
N ALA A 325 24.26 1.15 -13.64
CA ALA A 325 23.59 0.32 -12.64
C ALA A 325 23.15 1.16 -11.43
N ALA A 326 24.05 1.94 -10.82
CA ALA A 326 23.72 2.82 -9.69
C ALA A 326 22.68 3.91 -10.05
N ASP A 327 22.73 4.41 -11.28
CA ASP A 327 21.82 5.42 -11.82
C ASP A 327 20.53 4.83 -12.40
N HIS A 328 20.39 3.50 -12.40
CA HIS A 328 19.25 2.75 -12.93
C HIS A 328 18.93 3.11 -14.38
N THR A 329 19.95 3.34 -15.20
CA THR A 329 19.79 3.63 -16.63
C THR A 329 19.92 2.39 -17.50
N ASN A 330 20.32 1.24 -16.94
CA ASN A 330 20.44 -0.04 -17.63
C ASN A 330 19.39 -1.10 -17.20
N HIS A 331 18.62 -0.82 -16.15
CA HIS A 331 17.55 -1.70 -15.65
C HIS A 331 16.43 -0.92 -14.95
N VAL A 332 15.21 -1.47 -14.96
CA VAL A 332 14.09 -0.99 -14.15
C VAL A 332 14.09 -1.72 -12.82
N HIS A 333 14.27 -0.99 -11.72
CA HIS A 333 14.18 -1.55 -10.37
C HIS A 333 12.75 -1.44 -9.85
N LEU A 334 12.24 -2.56 -9.32
CA LEU A 334 10.93 -2.68 -8.70
C LEU A 334 11.10 -3.04 -7.22
N SER A 335 10.45 -2.29 -6.33
CA SER A 335 10.36 -2.61 -4.90
C SER A 335 8.91 -2.83 -4.43
N MET A 336 8.71 -3.79 -3.54
CA MET A 336 7.41 -4.34 -3.14
C MET A 336 7.13 -4.17 -1.64
N TYR A 337 5.86 -3.97 -1.28
CA TYR A 337 5.40 -3.77 0.11
C TYR A 337 5.57 -5.02 0.97
#